data_AF-R7EQC2-F1
#
_entry.id   AF-R7EQC2-F1
#
_cell.length_a   1.000
_cell.length_b   1.000
_cell.length_c   1.000
_cell.angle_alpha   90.00
_cell.angle_beta   90.00
_cell.angle_gamma   90.00
#
_symmetry.space_group_name_H-M   'P 1'
#
loop_
_entity.id
_entity.type
_entity.pdbx_description
1 polymer ?
#
loop_
_entity_poly.entity_id
_entity_poly.type
_entity_poly.pdbx_seq_one_letter_code
_entity_poly.pdbx_strand_id
1 'polypeptide(L)'
;MNEEVKVTATEATTGTEEKHEFTDETLVCVECGKEFVFSAGEQAFYKEKGYMNKPKRCRECRNAKKNGTGTERKYYYAVCDDCGGEAKLPFEPSKDKPVYCSACHEKRLAERRRREEN
;
A
#
# COMPACT_ATOMS: atom_id res chain seq x y z
N MET A 1 55.26 -10.28 28.48
CA MET A 1 54.62 -11.02 27.37
C MET A 1 53.22 -10.45 27.30
N ASN A 2 53.04 -9.52 26.38
CA ASN A 2 51.95 -8.55 26.34
C ASN A 2 51.11 -8.91 25.12
N GLU A 3 49.80 -9.07 25.26
CA GLU A 3 48.83 -9.09 24.14
C GLU A 3 47.42 -9.26 24.72
N GLU A 4 46.34 -8.57 24.37
CA GLU A 4 46.08 -7.31 23.68
C GLU A 4 44.60 -6.98 24.03
N VAL A 5 44.32 -5.76 24.50
CA VAL A 5 42.96 -5.29 24.82
C VAL A 5 42.26 -4.87 23.53
N LYS A 6 41.30 -5.67 23.06
CA LYS A 6 40.45 -5.33 21.90
C LYS A 6 39.29 -4.42 22.32
N VAL A 7 39.58 -3.12 22.41
CA VAL A 7 38.57 -2.05 22.35
C VAL A 7 38.09 -1.92 20.90
N THR A 8 36.82 -2.22 20.65
CA THR A 8 36.19 -1.97 19.34
C THR A 8 35.37 -0.70 19.42
N ALA A 9 35.98 0.42 19.04
CA ALA A 9 35.28 1.67 18.77
C ALA A 9 34.59 1.56 17.41
N THR A 10 33.27 1.74 17.37
CA THR A 10 32.52 1.97 16.13
C THR A 10 31.63 3.19 16.33
N GLU A 11 32.21 4.37 16.06
CA GLU A 11 31.45 5.61 15.94
C GLU A 11 31.40 5.96 14.45
N ALA A 12 30.29 5.58 13.80
CA ALA A 12 29.95 6.04 12.47
C ALA A 12 29.18 7.36 12.62
N THR A 13 29.89 8.47 12.41
CA THR A 13 29.33 9.81 12.25
C THR A 13 28.79 9.97 10.83
N THR A 14 27.46 9.97 10.68
CA THR A 14 26.81 10.48 9.46
C THR A 14 25.57 11.28 9.85
N GLY A 15 25.49 12.53 9.38
CA GLY A 15 24.26 13.33 9.51
C GLY A 15 24.50 14.82 9.46
N THR A 16 24.77 15.34 8.26
CA THR A 16 24.75 16.77 7.92
C THR A 16 23.44 17.42 8.38
N GLU A 17 23.57 18.48 9.17
CA GLU A 17 22.49 19.30 9.71
C GLU A 17 21.82 20.13 8.61
N GLU A 18 20.61 19.74 8.19
CA GLU A 18 19.65 20.67 7.58
C GLU A 18 18.34 20.62 8.37
N LYS A 19 18.10 21.69 9.13
CA LYS A 19 16.93 21.93 9.98
C LYS A 19 15.62 21.83 9.19
N HIS A 20 14.99 20.68 9.26
CA HIS A 20 13.55 20.66 9.43
C HIS A 20 13.28 20.20 10.87
N GLU A 21 12.52 20.99 11.62
CA GLU A 21 12.11 20.70 12.99
C GLU A 21 11.14 19.51 13.02
N PHE A 22 11.67 18.32 12.73
CA PHE A 22 10.98 17.06 12.89
C PHE A 22 11.48 16.46 14.19
N THR A 23 10.67 16.51 15.23
CA THR A 23 10.95 15.85 16.51
C THR A 23 10.33 14.46 16.48
N ASP A 24 10.96 13.48 17.12
CA ASP A 24 10.34 12.19 17.31
C ASP A 24 9.02 12.32 18.09
N GLU A 25 7.97 11.73 17.56
CA GLU A 25 6.66 11.70 18.21
C GLU A 25 6.22 10.26 18.46
N THR A 26 5.80 9.96 19.67
CA THR A 26 5.19 8.67 20.01
C THR A 26 3.69 8.70 19.68
N LEU A 27 3.23 7.72 18.90
CA LEU A 27 1.84 7.57 18.48
C LEU A 27 1.31 6.20 18.90
N VAL A 28 0.01 6.14 19.19
CA VAL A 28 -0.67 4.88 19.53
C VAL A 28 -1.28 4.26 18.27
N CYS A 29 -0.97 2.99 18.01
CA CYS A 29 -1.55 2.27 16.89
C CYS A 29 -3.03 1.98 17.14
N VAL A 30 -3.91 2.37 16.20
CA VAL A 30 -5.36 2.15 16.33
C VAL A 30 -5.79 0.68 16.20
N GLU A 31 -4.92 -0.22 15.72
CA GLU A 31 -5.26 -1.64 15.54
C GLU A 31 -4.72 -2.56 16.62
N CYS A 32 -3.49 -2.33 17.10
CA CYS A 32 -2.88 -3.16 18.14
C CYS A 32 -2.71 -2.45 19.49
N GLY A 33 -3.01 -1.15 19.58
CA GLY A 33 -2.84 -0.36 20.80
C GLY A 33 -1.39 -0.10 21.22
N LYS A 34 -0.40 -0.68 20.52
CA LYS A 34 1.02 -0.45 20.82
C LYS A 34 1.44 0.97 20.46
N GLU A 35 2.27 1.56 21.31
CA GLU A 35 2.99 2.79 21.03
C GLU A 35 4.07 2.53 19.99
N PHE A 36 4.21 3.43 19.02
CA PHE A 36 5.28 3.40 18.03
C PHE A 36 5.84 4.79 17.80
N VAL A 37 7.13 4.85 17.46
CA VAL A 37 7.83 6.12 17.22
C VAL A 37 7.66 6.54 15.76
N PHE A 38 7.12 7.73 15.55
CA PHE A 38 7.13 8.44 14.28
C PHE A 38 8.34 9.37 14.25
N SER A 39 9.48 8.81 13.86
CA SER A 39 10.77 9.49 13.90
C SER A 39 10.88 10.63 12.88
N ALA A 40 11.83 11.53 13.11
CA ALA A 40 12.15 12.64 12.23
C ALA A 40 12.38 12.21 10.77
N GLY A 41 13.07 11.08 10.56
CA GLY A 41 13.29 10.52 9.22
C GLY A 41 12.00 10.03 8.54
N GLU A 42 11.04 9.51 9.31
CA GLU A 42 9.75 9.08 8.77
C GLU A 42 8.84 10.28 8.46
N GLN A 43 8.94 11.37 9.23
CA GLN A 43 8.26 12.64 8.95
C GLN A 43 8.76 13.31 7.67
N ALA A 44 10.08 13.34 7.46
CA ALA A 44 10.68 13.84 6.23
C ALA A 44 10.19 13.06 5.00
N PHE A 45 10.12 11.73 5.10
CA PHE A 45 9.57 10.87 4.06
C PHE A 45 8.08 11.15 3.79
N TYR A 46 7.27 11.36 4.83
CA TYR A 46 5.85 11.68 4.68
C TYR A 46 5.65 13.02 3.97
N LYS A 47 6.45 14.04 4.32
CA LYS A 47 6.41 15.36 3.69
C LYS A 47 6.83 15.29 2.21
N GLU A 48 7.91 14.57 1.89
CA GLU A 48 8.39 14.41 0.50
C GLU A 48 7.33 13.72 -0.38
N LYS A 49 6.63 12.72 0.15
CA LYS A 49 5.58 12.00 -0.57
C LYS A 49 4.24 12.75 -0.64
N GLY A 50 4.12 13.92 -0.02
CA GLY A 50 2.87 14.69 0.01
C GLY A 50 1.81 14.14 0.97
N TYR A 51 2.20 13.31 1.94
CA TYR A 51 1.28 12.84 2.98
C TYR A 51 1.13 13.88 4.08
N MET A 52 -0.03 14.56 4.10
CA MET A 52 -0.34 15.55 5.13
C MET A 52 -0.78 14.95 6.47
N ASN A 53 -1.11 13.66 6.49
CA ASN A 53 -1.64 12.97 7.67
C ASN A 53 -0.57 12.09 8.35
N LYS A 54 -0.47 12.18 9.68
CA LYS A 54 0.39 11.31 10.49
C LYS A 54 -0.08 9.85 10.41
N PRO A 55 0.84 8.86 10.51
CA PRO A 55 0.47 7.45 10.54
C PRO A 55 -0.43 7.14 11.74
N LYS A 56 -1.57 6.49 11.50
CA LYS A 56 -2.47 5.98 12.55
C LYS A 56 -2.15 4.56 13.00
N ARG A 57 -1.30 3.86 12.24
CA ARG A 57 -0.96 2.45 12.44
C ARG A 57 0.56 2.28 12.48
N CYS A 58 1.04 1.43 13.38
CA CYS A 58 2.45 1.07 13.44
C CYS A 58 2.90 0.36 12.15
N ARG A 59 4.22 0.27 11.94
CA ARG A 59 4.80 -0.39 10.75
C ARG A 59 4.33 -1.84 10.61
N GLU A 60 4.24 -2.57 11.72
CA GLU A 60 3.77 -3.96 11.74
C GLU A 60 2.33 -4.08 11.24
N CYS A 61 1.38 -3.29 11.77
CA CYS A 61 -0.02 -3.33 11.33
C CYS A 61 -0.20 -2.84 9.88
N ARG A 62 0.57 -1.83 9.45
CA ARG A 62 0.59 -1.41 8.03
C ARG A 62 1.04 -2.54 7.11
N ASN A 63 2.13 -3.23 7.47
CA ASN A 63 2.66 -4.36 6.72
C ASN A 63 1.72 -5.56 6.77
N ALA A 64 1.16 -5.88 7.93
CA ALA A 64 0.18 -6.95 8.12
C ALA A 64 -1.07 -6.71 7.26
N LYS A 65 -1.51 -5.46 7.06
CA LYS A 65 -2.61 -5.17 6.13
C LYS A 65 -2.19 -5.28 4.67
N LYS A 66 -0.98 -4.84 4.32
CA LYS A 66 -0.44 -4.99 2.96
C LYS A 66 -0.28 -6.47 2.58
N ASN A 67 0.11 -7.32 3.52
CA ASN A 67 0.29 -8.76 3.32
C ASN A 67 -1.01 -9.55 3.56
N GLY A 68 -1.88 -9.08 4.46
CA GLY A 68 -3.15 -9.69 4.86
C GLY A 68 -4.35 -9.26 4.03
N THR A 69 -4.15 -8.40 3.01
CA THR A 69 -5.11 -8.18 1.92
C THR A 69 -5.09 -9.34 0.89
N GLY A 70 -4.63 -10.51 1.32
CA GLY A 70 -5.17 -11.78 0.86
C GLY A 70 -6.50 -12.08 1.56
N THR A 71 -7.47 -11.15 1.54
CA THR A 71 -8.88 -11.63 1.54
C THR A 71 -8.91 -12.67 0.45
N GLU A 72 -9.22 -13.91 0.79
CA GLU A 72 -9.29 -15.01 -0.17
C GLU A 72 -10.04 -14.50 -1.39
N ARG A 73 -9.31 -14.27 -2.49
CA ARG A 73 -9.88 -13.60 -3.66
C ARG A 73 -10.83 -14.61 -4.27
N LYS A 74 -12.08 -14.56 -3.84
CA LYS A 74 -13.15 -15.36 -4.41
C LYS A 74 -13.39 -14.82 -5.80
N TYR A 75 -13.11 -15.67 -6.78
CA TYR A 75 -13.45 -15.42 -8.15
C TYR A 75 -14.73 -16.17 -8.46
N TYR A 76 -15.60 -15.50 -9.20
CA TYR A 76 -16.84 -16.06 -9.71
C TYR A 76 -16.71 -16.24 -11.20
N TYR A 77 -17.34 -17.28 -11.71
CA TYR A 77 -17.37 -17.61 -13.13
C TYR A 77 -18.79 -17.46 -13.65
N ALA A 78 -18.92 -16.80 -14.80
CA ALA A 78 -20.20 -16.59 -15.47
C ALA A 78 -19.99 -16.55 -16.99
N VAL A 79 -21.10 -16.63 -17.74
CA VAL A 79 -21.11 -16.52 -19.20
C VAL A 79 -21.16 -15.05 -19.60
N CYS A 80 -20.29 -14.65 -20.52
CA CYS A 80 -20.29 -13.31 -21.11
C CYS A 80 -21.52 -13.11 -22.01
N ASP A 81 -22.26 -12.04 -21.80
CA ASP A 81 -23.48 -11.71 -22.55
C ASP A 81 -23.20 -11.34 -24.03
N ASP A 82 -22.00 -10.84 -24.31
CA ASP A 82 -21.61 -10.32 -25.64
C ASP A 82 -21.00 -11.40 -26.56
N CYS A 83 -20.18 -12.29 -26.00
CA CYS A 83 -19.44 -13.30 -26.78
C CYS A 83 -19.70 -14.74 -26.37
N GLY A 84 -20.47 -14.98 -25.29
CA GLY A 84 -20.76 -16.33 -24.78
C GLY A 84 -19.58 -17.05 -24.11
N GLY A 85 -18.41 -16.42 -24.00
CA GLY A 85 -17.23 -17.00 -23.35
C GLY A 85 -17.27 -16.97 -21.82
N GLU A 86 -16.31 -17.63 -21.17
CA GLU A 86 -16.15 -17.62 -19.72
C GLU A 86 -15.61 -16.27 -19.21
N ALA A 87 -16.27 -15.69 -18.21
CA ALA A 87 -15.88 -14.46 -17.54
C ALA A 87 -15.49 -14.75 -16.09
N LYS A 88 -14.25 -14.42 -15.73
CA LYS A 88 -13.72 -14.49 -14.35
C LYS A 88 -13.90 -13.14 -13.67
N LEU A 89 -14.76 -13.07 -12.66
CA LEU A 89 -15.15 -11.83 -11.99
C LEU A 89 -14.68 -11.81 -10.52
N PRO A 90 -14.25 -10.66 -10.00
CA PRO A 90 -13.93 -10.49 -8.58
C PRO A 90 -15.18 -10.25 -7.71
N PHE A 91 -16.37 -10.21 -8.31
CA PHE A 91 -17.65 -9.99 -7.65
C PHE A 91 -18.65 -11.04 -8.09
N GLU A 92 -19.65 -11.31 -7.25
CA GLU A 92 -20.71 -12.27 -7.55
C GLU A 92 -21.60 -11.75 -8.69
N PRO A 93 -21.80 -12.51 -9.78
CA PRO A 93 -22.64 -12.10 -10.89
C PRO A 93 -24.11 -12.00 -10.44
N SER A 94 -24.72 -10.83 -10.60
CA SER A 94 -26.14 -10.60 -10.32
C SER A 94 -26.99 -10.84 -11.57
N LYS A 95 -28.24 -11.28 -11.41
CA LYS A 95 -29.16 -11.52 -12.54
C LYS A 95 -29.68 -10.24 -13.18
N ASP A 96 -29.59 -9.11 -12.48
CA ASP A 96 -30.11 -7.81 -12.90
C ASP A 96 -29.19 -7.05 -13.87
N LYS A 97 -27.92 -7.47 -14.02
CA LYS A 97 -26.93 -6.74 -14.83
C LYS A 97 -26.12 -7.68 -15.73
N PRO A 98 -25.90 -7.32 -17.01
CA PRO A 98 -25.13 -8.16 -17.93
C PRO A 98 -23.68 -8.30 -17.48
N VAL A 99 -23.16 -9.52 -17.59
CA VAL A 99 -21.79 -9.88 -17.29
C VAL A 99 -20.96 -9.83 -18.58
N TYR A 100 -19.77 -9.24 -18.50
CA TYR A 100 -18.83 -9.19 -19.61
C TYR A 100 -17.47 -9.77 -19.21
N CYS A 101 -16.84 -10.51 -20.13
CA CYS A 101 -15.43 -10.88 -19.98
C CYS A 101 -14.53 -9.64 -20.11
N SER A 102 -13.29 -9.73 -19.62
CA SER A 102 -12.34 -8.60 -19.63
C SER A 102 -12.19 -7.97 -21.02
N ALA A 103 -12.06 -8.81 -22.05
CA ALA A 103 -11.90 -8.35 -23.43
C ALA A 103 -13.12 -7.56 -23.97
N CYS A 104 -14.34 -8.04 -23.74
CA CYS A 104 -15.55 -7.32 -24.17
C CYS A 104 -15.76 -6.04 -23.35
N HIS A 105 -15.46 -6.06 -22.04
CA HIS A 105 -15.55 -4.87 -21.20
C HIS A 105 -14.56 -3.78 -21.62
N GLU A 106 -13.31 -4.15 -21.94
CA GLU A 106 -12.29 -3.23 -22.46
C GLU A 106 -12.67 -2.63 -23.80
N LYS A 107 -13.21 -3.42 -24.73
CA LYS A 107 -13.72 -2.92 -26.02
C LYS A 107 -14.80 -1.85 -25.80
N ARG A 108 -15.78 -2.10 -24.94
CA ARG A 108 -16.85 -1.14 -24.62
C ARG A 108 -16.33 0.12 -23.93
N LEU A 109 -15.28 0.02 -23.11
CA LEU A 109 -14.61 1.18 -22.53
C LEU A 109 -13.87 2.00 -23.59
N ALA A 110 -13.17 1.34 -24.51
CA ALA A 110 -12.47 1.99 -25.61
C ALA A 110 -13.44 2.72 -26.56
N GLU A 111 -14.59 2.12 -26.86
CA GLU A 111 -15.64 2.76 -27.66
C GLU A 111 -16.25 3.97 -26.96
N ARG A 112 -16.53 3.87 -25.65
CA ARG A 112 -17.02 5.01 -24.86
C ARG A 112 -16.02 6.16 -24.86
N ARG A 113 -14.74 5.88 -24.59
CA ARG A 113 -13.67 6.88 -24.63
C ARG A 113 -13.59 7.56 -26.00
N ARG A 114 -13.59 6.78 -27.09
CA ARG A 114 -13.55 7.33 -28.46
C ARG A 114 -14.74 8.24 -28.76
N ARG A 115 -15.93 7.94 -28.24
CA ARG A 115 -17.13 8.77 -28.40
C ARG A 115 -17.08 10.05 -27.58
N GLU A 116 -16.41 10.04 -26.43
CA GLU A 116 -16.21 11.23 -25.58
C GLU A 116 -15.10 12.15 -26.12
N GLU A 117 -14.14 11.58 -26.88
CA GLU A 117 -13.04 12.31 -27.54
C GLU A 117 -13.42 12.90 -28.90
N ASN A 118 -14.58 12.57 -29.46
CA ASN A 118 -15.08 13.07 -30.74
C ASN A 118 -16.15 14.15 -30.54
#